data_AF-A0A8J6VM71-F1
#
_entry.id   AF-A0A8J6VM71-F1
#
_cell.length_a   1.000
_cell.length_b   1.000
_cell.length_c   1.000
_cell.angle_alpha   90.00
_cell.angle_beta   90.00
_cell.angle_gamma   90.00
#
_symmetry.space_group_name_H-M   'P 1'
#
loop_
_entity.id
_entity.type
_entity.pdbx_description
1 polymer ?
#
loop_
_entity_poly.entity_id
_entity_poly.type
_entity_poly.pdbx_seq_one_letter_code
_entity_poly.pdbx_strand_id
1 'polypeptide(L)'
;MTQTPNIPPIIESDEREYRDSGVPSTVAIAGHPIHPVIVTLPIAFLVGAFATDAVYWLVGDDFWARASFWLIAAGLVTGIAAAITGMLDFLRIGRVRKHSAGWAHMVANVAVLVLTIINLVLRWNNVTGAVLPAGLILSLIVAALLGISGWYGGELVYRHKIAVIGYGDPEGP
;
A
#
# COMPACT_ATOMS: atom_id res chain seq x y z
N MET A 1 -37.44 -2.19 1.76
CA MET A 1 -36.52 -2.61 0.69
C MET A 1 -35.12 -2.53 1.26
N THR A 2 -34.44 -3.65 1.42
CA THR A 2 -33.01 -3.68 1.73
C THR A 2 -32.29 -3.00 0.58
N GLN A 3 -31.70 -1.83 0.82
CA GLN A 3 -30.77 -1.23 -0.14
C GLN A 3 -29.54 -2.13 -0.15
N THR A 4 -29.47 -3.05 -1.10
CA THR A 4 -28.22 -3.70 -1.45
C THR A 4 -27.37 -2.68 -2.21
N PRO A 5 -26.04 -2.70 -2.04
CA PRO A 5 -25.17 -1.87 -2.87
C PRO A 5 -25.36 -2.23 -4.34
N ASN A 6 -25.22 -1.22 -5.20
CA ASN A 6 -25.18 -1.37 -6.65
C ASN A 6 -23.91 -2.08 -7.17
N ILE A 7 -23.02 -2.55 -6.28
CA ILE A 7 -21.78 -3.25 -6.63
C ILE A 7 -21.63 -4.50 -5.76
N PRO A 8 -21.72 -5.72 -6.33
CA PRO A 8 -21.56 -6.94 -5.57
C PRO A 8 -20.17 -7.01 -4.91
N PRO A 9 -20.05 -7.62 -3.71
CA PRO A 9 -18.76 -7.92 -3.11
C PRO A 9 -17.99 -8.87 -4.01
N ILE A 10 -16.70 -8.59 -4.21
CA ILE A 10 -15.81 -9.51 -4.92
C ILE A 10 -15.13 -10.45 -3.91
N ILE A 11 -14.93 -9.99 -2.66
CA ILE A 11 -14.21 -10.73 -1.61
C ILE A 11 -15.15 -11.10 -0.46
N GLU A 12 -15.70 -10.09 0.24
CA GLU A 12 -16.47 -10.29 1.47
C GLU A 12 -17.62 -9.26 1.55
N SER A 13 -18.77 -9.66 2.11
CA SER A 13 -19.86 -8.73 2.44
C SER A 13 -20.56 -9.10 3.73
N ASP A 14 -20.77 -8.11 4.58
CA ASP A 14 -21.74 -8.15 5.66
C ASP A 14 -22.77 -7.02 5.47
N GLU A 15 -24.06 -7.37 5.40
CA GLU A 15 -25.11 -6.38 5.22
C GLU A 15 -25.19 -5.34 6.35
N ARG A 16 -24.72 -5.69 7.55
CA ARG A 16 -24.69 -4.80 8.72
C ARG A 16 -23.73 -3.64 8.51
N GLU A 17 -22.61 -3.87 7.81
CA GLU A 17 -21.60 -2.86 7.54
C GLU A 17 -22.12 -1.74 6.64
N TYR A 18 -23.10 -2.01 5.77
CA TYR A 18 -23.73 -0.96 4.96
C TYR A 18 -24.42 0.11 5.81
N ARG A 19 -24.91 -0.26 7.00
CA ARG A 19 -25.57 0.65 7.94
C ARG A 19 -24.64 1.24 9.01
N ASP A 20 -23.41 0.73 9.10
CA ASP A 20 -22.42 1.23 10.05
C ASP A 20 -21.91 2.62 9.67
N SER A 21 -21.64 3.48 10.64
CA SER A 21 -20.99 4.78 10.43
C SER A 21 -19.48 4.69 10.15
N GLY A 22 -18.83 3.56 10.43
CA GLY A 22 -17.38 3.36 10.25
C GLY A 22 -16.54 3.60 11.51
N VAL A 23 -15.28 3.15 11.48
CA VAL A 23 -14.33 3.28 12.59
C VAL A 23 -13.23 4.26 12.22
N PRO A 24 -12.94 5.25 13.08
CA PRO A 24 -11.84 6.17 12.86
C PRO A 24 -10.47 5.46 12.95
N SER A 25 -9.49 5.97 12.21
CA SER A 25 -8.09 5.54 12.37
C SER A 25 -7.59 5.87 13.77
N THR A 26 -6.73 5.02 14.32
CA THR A 26 -6.07 5.27 15.60
C THR A 26 -4.95 6.31 15.46
N VAL A 27 -4.44 6.50 14.24
CA VAL A 27 -3.39 7.48 13.94
C VAL A 27 -3.97 8.59 13.07
N ALA A 28 -4.43 9.65 13.73
CA ALA A 28 -5.03 10.81 13.09
C ALA A 28 -4.45 12.14 13.59
N ILE A 29 -4.35 13.13 12.70
CA ILE A 29 -4.02 14.53 13.04
C ILE A 29 -5.22 15.40 12.70
N ALA A 30 -5.70 16.19 13.66
CA ALA A 30 -6.92 17.00 13.50
C ALA A 30 -8.12 16.19 12.94
N GLY A 31 -8.25 14.92 13.38
CA GLY A 31 -9.30 14.01 12.93
C GLY A 31 -9.10 13.40 11.53
N HIS A 32 -7.99 13.67 10.85
CA HIS A 32 -7.69 13.13 9.53
C HIS A 32 -6.79 11.90 9.63
N PRO A 33 -7.19 10.74 9.06
CA PRO A 33 -6.39 9.52 9.11
C PRO A 33 -5.08 9.71 8.36
N ILE A 34 -3.96 9.40 9.00
CA ILE A 34 -2.64 9.71 8.44
C ILE A 34 -2.18 8.64 7.45
N HIS A 35 -2.51 7.38 7.69
CA HIS A 35 -2.08 6.29 6.81
C HIS A 35 -2.51 6.50 5.34
N PRO A 36 -3.80 6.78 5.02
CA PRO A 36 -4.24 7.04 3.64
C PRO A 36 -3.58 8.26 2.98
N VAL A 37 -3.13 9.25 3.77
CA VAL A 37 -2.41 10.41 3.24
C VAL A 37 -0.98 10.01 2.86
N ILE A 38 -0.26 9.33 3.76
CA ILE A 38 1.15 9.00 3.57
C ILE A 38 1.35 7.96 2.46
N VAL A 39 0.45 6.97 2.32
CA VAL A 39 0.61 5.88 1.32
C VAL A 39 0.70 6.37 -0.13
N THR A 40 0.23 7.58 -0.42
CA THR A 40 0.35 8.18 -1.76
C THR A 40 1.82 8.33 -2.19
N LEU A 41 2.73 8.62 -1.25
CA LEU A 41 4.16 8.80 -1.51
C LEU A 41 4.88 7.49 -1.90
N PRO A 42 4.88 6.41 -1.10
CA PRO A 42 5.54 5.17 -1.48
C PRO A 42 4.94 4.57 -2.76
N ILE A 43 3.62 4.70 -2.97
CA ILE A 43 2.99 4.25 -4.22
C ILE A 43 3.59 5.01 -5.41
N ALA A 44 3.60 6.34 -5.37
CA ALA A 44 4.13 7.15 -6.46
C ALA A 44 5.62 6.87 -6.71
N PHE A 45 6.42 6.78 -5.66
CA PHE A 45 7.86 6.55 -5.79
C PHE A 45 8.19 5.15 -6.33
N LEU A 46 7.57 4.10 -5.82
CA LEU A 46 7.91 2.74 -6.20
C LEU A 46 7.33 2.34 -7.57
N VAL A 47 6.15 2.86 -7.93
CA VAL A 47 5.64 2.74 -9.31
C VAL A 47 6.48 3.57 -10.28
N GLY A 48 6.91 4.76 -9.84
CA GLY A 48 7.86 5.59 -10.58
C GLY A 48 9.19 4.88 -10.82
N ALA A 49 9.73 4.17 -9.82
CA ALA A 49 10.96 3.40 -9.94
C ALA A 49 10.86 2.34 -11.05
N PHE A 50 9.75 1.58 -11.08
CA PHE A 50 9.47 0.65 -12.18
C PHE A 50 9.42 1.35 -13.54
N ALA A 51 8.72 2.48 -13.64
CA ALA A 51 8.66 3.24 -14.88
C ALA A 51 10.05 3.70 -15.34
N THR A 52 10.89 4.21 -14.41
CA THR A 52 12.25 4.62 -14.74
C THR A 52 13.16 3.45 -15.13
N ASP A 53 13.03 2.29 -14.51
CA ASP A 53 13.76 1.08 -14.93
C ASP A 53 13.36 0.63 -16.34
N ALA A 54 12.07 0.73 -16.67
CA ALA A 54 11.58 0.41 -18.01
C ALA A 54 12.14 1.39 -19.05
N VAL A 55 12.21 2.69 -18.73
CA VAL A 55 12.83 3.67 -19.63
C VAL A 55 14.34 3.44 -19.76
N TYR A 56 15.04 3.10 -18.67
CA TYR A 56 16.45 2.70 -18.73
C TYR A 56 16.64 1.51 -19.66
N TRP A 57 15.78 0.49 -19.58
CA TRP A 57 15.86 -0.67 -20.46
C TRP A 57 15.71 -0.30 -21.95
N LEU A 58 14.84 0.67 -22.26
CA LEU A 58 14.57 1.08 -23.64
C LEU A 58 15.64 2.01 -24.22
N VAL A 59 16.20 2.91 -23.41
CA VAL A 59 17.06 4.02 -23.89
C VAL A 59 18.52 3.83 -23.52
N GLY A 60 18.83 3.10 -22.45
CA GLY A 60 20.19 2.84 -21.98
C GLY A 60 20.89 4.04 -21.33
N ASP A 61 20.17 5.12 -21.01
CA ASP A 61 20.73 6.30 -20.33
C ASP A 61 20.76 6.11 -18.81
N ASP A 62 21.97 6.10 -18.24
CA ASP A 62 22.26 5.95 -16.81
C ASP A 62 21.52 6.95 -15.90
N PHE A 63 21.02 8.07 -16.43
CA PHE A 63 20.13 8.96 -15.70
C PHE A 63 18.94 8.22 -15.09
N TRP A 64 18.31 7.34 -15.87
CA TRP A 64 17.11 6.61 -15.44
C TRP A 64 17.43 5.56 -14.36
N ALA A 65 18.62 4.94 -14.43
CA ALA A 65 19.09 4.05 -13.38
C ALA A 65 19.31 4.79 -12.05
N ARG A 66 19.91 5.98 -12.09
CA ARG A 66 20.09 6.84 -10.91
C ARG A 66 18.76 7.34 -10.36
N ALA A 67 17.82 7.72 -11.24
CA ALA A 67 16.48 8.15 -10.83
C ALA A 67 15.74 7.02 -10.10
N SER A 68 15.76 5.80 -10.65
CA SER A 68 15.18 4.62 -10.04
C SER A 68 15.75 4.33 -8.64
N PHE A 69 17.08 4.41 -8.48
CA PHE A 69 17.73 4.23 -7.17
C PHE A 69 17.18 5.19 -6.11
N TRP A 70 17.08 6.49 -6.42
CA TRP A 70 16.56 7.48 -5.47
C TRP A 70 15.06 7.33 -5.22
N LEU A 71 14.28 6.93 -6.22
CA LEU A 71 12.86 6.62 -6.07
C LEU A 71 12.65 5.40 -5.17
N ILE A 72 13.46 4.34 -5.31
CA ILE A 72 13.42 3.17 -4.43
C ILE A 72 13.76 3.59 -2.99
N ALA A 73 14.80 4.40 -2.79
CA ALA A 73 15.19 4.88 -1.46
C ALA A 73 14.10 5.74 -0.80
N ALA A 74 13.54 6.72 -1.53
CA ALA A 74 12.45 7.56 -1.05
C ALA A 74 11.17 6.76 -0.79
N GLY A 75 10.85 5.82 -1.68
CA GLY A 75 9.74 4.89 -1.55
C GLY A 75 9.87 4.00 -0.32
N LEU A 76 11.08 3.51 -0.01
CA LEU A 76 11.34 2.74 1.20
C LEU A 76 11.13 3.57 2.47
N VAL A 77 11.70 4.78 2.54
CA VAL A 77 11.59 5.65 3.73
C VAL A 77 10.12 6.01 4.00
N THR A 78 9.41 6.46 2.97
CA THR A 78 7.99 6.81 3.09
C THR A 78 7.10 5.58 3.31
N GLY A 79 7.48 4.43 2.75
CA GLY A 79 6.81 3.14 2.94
C GLY A 79 6.94 2.64 4.38
N ILE A 80 8.09 2.82 5.02
CA ILE A 80 8.26 2.52 6.46
C ILE A 80 7.37 3.43 7.31
N ALA A 81 7.31 4.73 7.00
CA ALA A 81 6.42 5.65 7.71
C ALA A 81 4.94 5.26 7.55
N ALA A 82 4.51 4.91 6.33
CA ALA A 82 3.18 4.39 6.07
C ALA A 82 2.91 3.08 6.82
N ALA A 83 3.86 2.14 6.83
CA ALA A 83 3.72 0.86 7.51
C ALA A 83 3.57 1.02 9.03
N ILE A 84 4.30 1.95 9.65
CA ILE A 84 4.13 2.25 11.08
C ILE A 84 2.69 2.68 11.38
N THR A 85 2.17 3.65 10.62
CA THR A 85 0.81 4.16 10.84
C THR A 85 -0.26 3.10 10.56
N GLY A 86 -0.13 2.33 9.48
CA GLY A 86 -1.07 1.25 9.14
C GLY A 86 -1.00 0.06 10.09
N MET A 87 0.19 -0.29 10.60
CA MET A 87 0.37 -1.36 11.58
C MET A 87 -0.30 -1.00 12.91
N LEU A 88 -0.24 0.27 13.34
CA LEU A 88 -0.94 0.72 14.53
C LEU A 88 -2.46 0.52 14.40
N ASP A 89 -3.03 0.87 13.25
CA ASP A 89 -4.45 0.62 12.99
C ASP A 89 -4.77 -0.88 12.95
N PHE A 90 -3.97 -1.70 12.26
CA PHE A 90 -4.17 -3.14 12.23
C PHE A 90 -4.10 -3.80 13.62
N LEU A 91 -3.20 -3.34 14.49
CA LEU A 91 -3.05 -3.91 15.84
C LEU A 91 -4.15 -3.45 16.81
N ARG A 92 -4.69 -2.24 16.62
CA ARG A 92 -5.61 -1.61 17.59
C ARG A 92 -7.07 -1.64 17.16
N ILE A 93 -7.35 -1.83 15.89
CA ILE A 93 -8.70 -1.93 15.34
C ILE A 93 -8.97 -3.41 15.04
N GLY A 94 -9.65 -4.10 15.96
CA GLY A 94 -10.01 -5.51 15.78
C GLY A 94 -10.75 -5.78 14.47
N ARG A 95 -11.60 -4.84 14.03
CA ARG A 95 -12.31 -4.92 12.75
C ARG A 95 -11.37 -5.13 11.55
N VAL A 96 -10.19 -4.50 11.53
CA VAL A 96 -9.21 -4.71 10.45
C VAL A 96 -8.80 -6.19 10.37
N ARG A 97 -8.59 -6.83 11.52
CA ARG A 97 -8.11 -8.22 11.60
C ARG A 97 -9.21 -9.26 11.40
N LYS A 98 -10.48 -8.85 11.54
CA LYS A 98 -11.64 -9.71 11.28
C LYS A 98 -11.82 -9.97 9.78
N HIS A 99 -11.40 -9.04 8.92
CA HIS A 99 -11.54 -9.17 7.47
C HIS A 99 -10.30 -9.73 6.80
N SER A 100 -10.53 -10.61 5.83
CA SER A 100 -9.48 -11.17 4.98
C SER A 100 -8.69 -10.09 4.24
N ALA A 101 -9.34 -9.01 3.82
CA ALA A 101 -8.73 -7.86 3.17
C ALA A 101 -7.64 -7.20 4.04
N GLY A 102 -7.81 -7.15 5.36
CA GLY A 102 -6.85 -6.56 6.29
C GLY A 102 -5.53 -7.31 6.31
N TRP A 103 -5.61 -8.64 6.36
CA TRP A 103 -4.45 -9.53 6.30
C TRP A 103 -3.79 -9.53 4.92
N ALA A 104 -4.58 -9.60 3.84
CA ALA A 104 -4.06 -9.58 2.47
C ALA A 104 -3.30 -8.27 2.20
N HIS A 105 -3.86 -7.13 2.60
CA HIS A 105 -3.22 -5.82 2.50
C HIS A 105 -1.91 -5.78 3.31
N MET A 106 -1.92 -6.22 4.58
CA MET A 106 -0.75 -6.19 5.45
C MET A 106 0.39 -7.07 4.91
N VAL A 107 0.10 -8.32 4.53
CA VAL A 107 1.12 -9.24 4.00
C VAL A 107 1.70 -8.74 2.68
N ALA A 108 0.85 -8.21 1.77
CA ALA A 108 1.32 -7.63 0.52
C ALA A 108 2.29 -6.46 0.75
N ASN A 109 1.99 -5.56 1.70
CA ASN A 109 2.86 -4.42 2.01
C ASN A 109 4.17 -4.84 2.70
N VAL A 110 4.16 -5.87 3.56
CA VAL A 110 5.39 -6.44 4.11
C VAL A 110 6.28 -6.98 2.98
N ALA A 111 5.70 -7.72 2.04
CA ALA A 111 6.43 -8.20 0.86
C ALA A 111 6.99 -7.05 0.02
N VAL A 112 6.21 -5.99 -0.22
CA VAL A 112 6.66 -4.77 -0.91
C VAL A 112 7.90 -4.17 -0.23
N LEU A 113 7.88 -3.98 1.10
CA LEU A 113 9.02 -3.40 1.81
C LEU A 113 10.26 -4.28 1.74
N VAL A 114 10.11 -5.60 1.94
CA VAL A 114 11.23 -6.55 1.86
C VAL A 114 11.85 -6.54 0.46
N LEU A 115 11.03 -6.62 -0.60
CA LEU A 115 11.51 -6.59 -1.98
C LEU A 115 12.14 -5.25 -2.34
N THR A 116 11.61 -4.14 -1.81
CA THR A 116 12.19 -2.80 -1.98
C THR A 116 13.57 -2.71 -1.33
N ILE A 117 13.76 -3.25 -0.12
CA ILE A 117 15.06 -3.31 0.55
C ILE A 117 16.04 -4.16 -0.28
N ILE A 118 15.63 -5.33 -0.76
CA ILE A 118 16.46 -6.19 -1.62
C ILE A 118 16.89 -5.44 -2.88
N ASN A 119 15.96 -4.74 -3.54
CA ASN A 119 16.24 -3.96 -4.74
C ASN A 119 17.20 -2.78 -4.45
N LEU A 120 17.04 -2.11 -3.31
CA LEU A 120 17.94 -1.02 -2.90
C LEU A 120 19.36 -1.52 -2.61
N VAL A 121 19.49 -2.62 -1.85
CA VAL A 121 20.78 -3.24 -1.51
C VAL A 121 21.50 -3.71 -2.77
N LEU A 122 20.77 -4.34 -3.71
CA LEU A 122 21.32 -4.77 -4.99
C LEU A 122 21.96 -3.60 -5.76
N ARG A 123 21.40 -2.39 -5.64
CA ARG A 123 21.86 -1.19 -6.36
C ARG A 123 22.88 -0.34 -5.60
N TRP A 124 23.09 -0.57 -4.31
CA TRP A 124 23.82 0.33 -3.39
C TRP A 124 25.25 0.71 -3.85
N ASN A 125 25.94 -0.21 -4.52
CA ASN A 125 27.26 0.03 -5.12
C ASN A 125 27.31 -0.31 -6.63
N ASN A 126 26.14 -0.47 -7.27
CA ASN A 126 26.04 -0.89 -8.66
C ASN A 126 24.75 -0.33 -9.30
N VAL A 127 24.57 0.99 -9.23
CA VAL A 127 23.32 1.65 -9.61
C VAL A 127 22.86 1.30 -11.03
N THR A 128 23.79 1.28 -12.00
CA THR A 128 23.51 0.99 -13.41
C THR A 128 23.47 -0.51 -13.71
N GLY A 129 24.47 -1.27 -13.25
CA GLY A 129 24.60 -2.69 -13.60
C GLY A 129 23.59 -3.60 -12.90
N ALA A 130 22.96 -3.14 -11.80
CA ALA A 130 21.94 -3.89 -11.08
C ALA A 130 20.53 -3.77 -11.68
N VAL A 131 20.30 -2.83 -12.60
CA VAL A 131 18.94 -2.61 -13.15
C VAL A 131 18.47 -3.81 -13.93
N LEU A 132 19.29 -4.38 -14.82
CA LEU A 132 18.90 -5.48 -15.69
C LEU A 132 19.61 -6.79 -15.36
N PRO A 133 18.90 -7.94 -15.39
CA PRO A 133 17.44 -8.06 -15.42
C PRO A 133 16.79 -7.92 -14.02
N ALA A 134 17.58 -8.13 -12.97
CA ALA A 134 17.08 -8.35 -11.62
C ALA A 134 16.36 -7.14 -11.03
N GLY A 135 16.95 -5.95 -11.11
CA GLY A 135 16.36 -4.72 -10.58
C GLY A 135 15.00 -4.39 -11.20
N LEU A 136 14.85 -4.52 -12.52
CA LEU A 136 13.62 -4.29 -13.26
C LEU A 136 12.53 -5.28 -12.86
N ILE A 137 12.87 -6.58 -12.75
CA ILE A 137 11.92 -7.62 -12.30
C ILE A 137 11.44 -7.32 -10.87
N LEU A 138 12.34 -6.95 -9.96
CA LEU A 138 11.98 -6.57 -8.60
C LEU A 138 11.05 -5.35 -8.58
N SER A 139 11.37 -4.31 -9.33
CA SER A 139 10.52 -3.11 -9.43
C SER A 139 9.13 -3.42 -10.00
N LEU A 140 9.04 -4.29 -11.02
CA LEU A 140 7.77 -4.76 -11.58
C LEU A 140 6.93 -5.50 -10.54
N ILE A 141 7.54 -6.45 -9.81
CA ILE A 141 6.83 -7.21 -8.76
C ILE A 141 6.34 -6.26 -7.66
N VAL A 142 7.18 -5.31 -7.22
CA VAL A 142 6.80 -4.30 -6.24
C VAL A 142 5.61 -3.46 -6.72
N ALA A 143 5.65 -2.97 -7.95
CA ALA A 143 4.56 -2.17 -8.52
C ALA A 143 3.25 -2.98 -8.63
N ALA A 144 3.33 -4.25 -9.05
CA ALA A 144 2.18 -5.14 -9.11
C ALA A 144 1.58 -5.43 -7.72
N LEU A 145 2.43 -5.71 -6.73
CA LEU A 145 2.01 -5.93 -5.34
C LEU A 145 1.38 -4.68 -4.73
N LEU A 146 1.86 -3.48 -5.07
CA LEU A 146 1.23 -2.22 -4.66
C LEU A 146 -0.16 -2.05 -5.28
N GLY A 147 -0.37 -2.45 -6.53
CA GLY A 147 -1.70 -2.47 -7.14
C GLY A 147 -2.67 -3.42 -6.41
N ILE A 148 -2.21 -4.64 -6.10
CA ILE A 148 -2.98 -5.64 -5.34
C ILE A 148 -3.27 -5.13 -3.93
N SER A 149 -2.25 -4.62 -3.23
CA SER A 149 -2.38 -4.03 -1.90
C SER A 149 -3.35 -2.86 -1.89
N GLY A 150 -3.27 -1.97 -2.89
CA GLY A 150 -4.17 -0.83 -3.05
C GLY A 150 -5.63 -1.24 -3.23
N TRP A 151 -5.89 -2.34 -3.96
CA TRP A 151 -7.23 -2.92 -4.08
C TRP A 151 -7.80 -3.33 -2.72
N TYR A 152 -7.04 -4.09 -1.92
CA TYR A 152 -7.47 -4.49 -0.58
C TYR A 152 -7.58 -3.30 0.40
N GLY A 153 -6.71 -2.30 0.26
CA GLY A 153 -6.81 -1.05 1.02
C GLY A 153 -8.11 -0.29 0.71
N GLY A 154 -8.49 -0.23 -0.56
CA GLY A 154 -9.78 0.31 -0.99
C GLY A 154 -10.96 -0.48 -0.41
N GLU A 155 -10.89 -1.81 -0.41
CA GLU A 155 -11.94 -2.66 0.20
C GLU A 155 -12.13 -2.33 1.69
N LEU A 156 -11.03 -2.18 2.46
CA LEU A 156 -11.08 -1.81 3.88
C LEU A 156 -11.76 -0.45 4.12
N VAL A 157 -11.43 0.55 3.30
CA VAL A 157 -11.96 1.91 3.46
C VAL A 157 -13.42 2.00 2.98
N TYR A 158 -13.71 1.49 1.79
CA TYR A 158 -14.99 1.74 1.12
C TYR A 158 -16.07 0.70 1.45
N ARG A 159 -15.70 -0.54 1.81
CA ARG A 159 -16.67 -1.58 2.20
C ARG A 159 -16.76 -1.74 3.71
N HIS A 160 -15.63 -1.94 4.36
CA HIS A 160 -15.58 -2.22 5.80
C HIS A 160 -15.52 -0.94 6.67
N LYS A 161 -15.50 0.24 6.03
CA LYS A 161 -15.56 1.58 6.65
C LYS A 161 -14.45 1.79 7.71
N ILE A 162 -13.28 1.27 7.44
CA ILE A 162 -12.09 1.43 8.28
C ILE A 162 -11.40 2.76 7.90
N ALA A 163 -10.92 3.48 8.92
CA ALA A 163 -10.37 4.82 8.79
C ALA A 163 -11.38 5.85 8.26
N VAL A 164 -12.66 5.61 8.49
CA VAL A 164 -13.77 6.52 8.17
C VAL A 164 -14.29 7.16 9.46
N ILE A 165 -14.57 8.47 9.41
CA ILE A 165 -15.12 9.18 10.57
C ILE A 165 -16.51 8.63 10.87
N GLY A 166 -16.67 8.05 12.06
CA GLY A 166 -17.91 7.44 12.50
C GLY A 166 -17.90 7.13 14.00
N TYR A 167 -19.03 6.64 14.48
CA TYR A 167 -19.22 6.15 15.85
C TYR A 167 -19.15 4.62 15.95
N GLY A 168 -18.64 3.95 14.90
CA GLY A 168 -18.53 2.50 14.86
C GLY A 168 -17.53 1.99 15.88
N ASP A 169 -17.79 0.81 16.47
CA ASP A 169 -16.90 0.20 17.44
C ASP A 169 -15.61 -0.30 16.73
N PRO A 170 -14.40 -0.01 17.26
CA PRO A 170 -13.13 -0.50 16.70
C PRO A 170 -13.01 -2.02 16.64
N GLU A 171 -13.73 -2.70 17.50
CA GLU A 171 -13.84 -4.15 17.47
C GLU A 171 -14.90 -4.62 16.47
N GLY A 172 -15.71 -3.74 15.86
CA GLY A 172 -16.74 -4.03 14.82
C GLY A 172 -17.94 -3.06 14.89
N PRO A 173 -18.95 -3.05 14.00
CA PRO A 173 -20.25 -3.28 14.59
C PRO A 173 -20.27 -4.69 15.21
#